data_AF-J6I7E6-F1
#
_entry.id   AF-J6I7E6-F1
#
_cell.length_a   1.000
_cell.length_b   1.000
_cell.length_c   1.000
_cell.angle_alpha   90.00
_cell.angle_beta   90.00
_cell.angle_gamma   90.00
#
_symmetry.space_group_name_H-M   'P 1'
#
loop_
_entity.id
_entity.type
_entity.pdbx_description
1 polymer ?
#
loop_
_entity_poly.entity_id
_entity_poly.type
_entity_poly.pdbx_seq_one_letter_code
_entity_poly.pdbx_strand_id
1 'polypeptide(L)' 'MLGRIVAETQNGHRITHQYNAYGNRTAMESSLGAKLQHTYNEWGEWVMFQMCC' A
#
# COMPACT_ATOMS: atom_id res chain seq x y z
N MET A 1 14.23 9.69 12.89
CA MET A 1 13.32 9.45 11.74
C MET A 1 13.13 7.95 11.62
N LEU A 2 11.92 7.43 11.77
CA LEU A 2 11.65 5.99 11.61
C LEU A 2 11.41 5.68 10.13
N GLY A 3 11.99 4.57 9.65
CA GLY A 3 11.76 4.08 8.29
C GLY A 3 10.35 3.51 8.12
N ARG A 4 9.90 3.38 6.88
CA ARG A 4 8.64 2.71 6.52
C ARG A 4 8.96 1.41 5.77
N ILE A 5 8.14 0.37 6.00
CA ILE A 5 8.28 -0.90 5.31
C ILE A 5 7.84 -0.72 3.86
N VAL A 6 8.79 -0.67 2.93
CA VAL A 6 8.48 -0.60 1.49
C VAL A 6 8.20 -1.98 0.90
N ALA A 7 8.68 -3.04 1.57
CA ALA A 7 8.40 -4.39 1.17
C ALA A 7 8.73 -5.40 2.26
N GLU A 8 8.05 -6.53 2.21
CA GLU A 8 8.19 -7.63 3.16
C GLU A 8 7.93 -8.97 2.44
N THR A 9 8.21 -10.06 3.15
CA THR A 9 7.91 -11.41 2.67
C THR A 9 6.99 -12.08 3.68
N GLN A 10 5.81 -12.50 3.23
CA GLN A 10 4.84 -13.22 4.03
C GLN A 10 4.62 -14.60 3.39
N ASN A 11 4.86 -15.68 4.13
CA ASN A 11 4.70 -17.06 3.64
C ASN A 11 5.43 -17.33 2.31
N GLY A 12 6.61 -16.73 2.12
CA GLY A 12 7.38 -16.84 0.88
C GLY A 12 6.92 -15.93 -0.26
N HIS A 13 5.82 -15.20 -0.10
CA HIS A 13 5.31 -14.24 -1.08
C HIS A 13 5.78 -12.82 -0.75
N ARG A 14 6.24 -12.12 -1.78
CA ARG A 14 6.70 -10.75 -1.62
C ARG A 14 5.53 -9.80 -1.66
N ILE A 15 5.46 -8.91 -0.69
CA ILE A 15 4.48 -7.83 -0.64
C ILE A 15 5.22 -6.50 -0.71
N THR A 16 4.82 -5.62 -1.62
CA THR A 16 5.35 -4.28 -1.77
C THR A 16 4.34 -3.22 -1.39
N HIS A 17 4.82 -2.11 -0.84
CA HIS A 17 4.03 -1.04 -0.26
C HIS A 17 4.46 0.30 -0.86
N GLN A 18 3.48 1.17 -1.14
CA GLN A 18 3.73 2.54 -1.60
C GLN A 18 3.08 3.54 -0.66
N TYR A 19 3.74 4.68 -0.47
CA TYR A 19 3.32 5.72 0.45
C TYR A 19 3.37 7.08 -0.22
N ASN A 20 2.43 7.95 0.11
CA ASN A 20 2.51 9.35 -0.26
C ASN A 20 3.48 10.14 0.65
N ALA A 21 3.70 11.42 0.32
CA ALA A 21 4.57 12.31 1.09
C ALA A 21 4.15 12.44 2.57
N TYR A 22 2.84 12.35 2.86
CA TYR A 22 2.28 12.41 4.21
C TYR A 22 2.46 11.11 5.00
N GLY A 23 2.67 9.99 4.30
CA GLY A 23 2.83 8.67 4.90
C GLY A 23 1.65 7.75 4.92
N ASN A 24 0.60 8.12 4.20
CA ASN A 24 -0.53 7.23 4.01
C ASN A 24 -0.15 6.20 2.94
N ARG A 25 -0.49 4.93 3.19
CA ARG A 25 -0.22 3.83 2.27
C ARG A 25 -1.21 3.88 1.11
N THR A 26 -0.73 4.18 -0.09
CA THR A 26 -1.55 4.34 -1.30
C THR A 26 -1.67 3.06 -2.12
N ALA A 27 -0.73 2.12 -2.00
CA ALA A 27 -0.83 0.85 -2.71
C ALA A 27 -0.17 -0.31 -1.95
N MET A 28 -0.67 -1.51 -2.24
CA MET A 28 -0.10 -2.78 -1.81
C MET A 28 -0.21 -3.78 -2.95
N GLU A 29 0.87 -4.52 -3.23
CA GLU A 29 0.90 -5.53 -4.28
C GLU A 29 1.56 -6.80 -3.74
N SER A 30 0.92 -7.94 -3.96
CA SER A 30 1.46 -9.27 -3.66
C SER A 30 2.04 -9.90 -4.92
N SER A 31 3.12 -10.66 -4.77
CA SER A 31 3.68 -11.51 -5.84
C SER A 31 2.69 -12.54 -6.39
N LEU A 32 1.57 -12.77 -5.70
CA LEU A 32 0.45 -13.59 -6.17
C LEU A 32 -0.49 -12.85 -7.14
N GLY A 33 -0.22 -11.58 -7.46
CA GLY A 33 -1.00 -10.78 -8.40
C GLY A 33 -2.06 -9.89 -7.75
N ALA A 34 -2.40 -10.12 -6.48
CA ALA A 34 -3.36 -9.28 -5.76
C ALA A 34 -2.84 -7.84 -5.64
N LYS A 35 -3.63 -6.88 -6.12
CA LYS A 35 -3.31 -5.45 -6.09
C LYS A 35 -4.37 -4.67 -5.34
N LEU A 36 -3.90 -3.77 -4.48
CA LEU A 36 -4.71 -2.88 -3.69
C LEU A 36 -4.30 -1.43 -3.90
N GLN A 37 -5.27 -0.56 -4.06
CA GLN A 37 -5.08 0.88 -4.15
C GLN A 37 -5.98 1.61 -3.17
N HIS A 38 -5.40 2.57 -2.45
CA HIS A 38 -6.09 3.51 -1.57
C HIS A 38 -5.90 4.93 -2.09
N THR A 39 -7.00 5.66 -2.14
CA THR A 39 -6.97 7.10 -2.41
C THR A 39 -7.33 7.85 -1.14
N TYR A 40 -6.63 8.95 -0.88
CA TYR A 40 -6.87 9.83 0.25
C TYR A 40 -7.17 11.25 -0.25
N ASN A 41 -8.02 11.98 0.47
CA ASN A 41 -8.22 13.41 0.23
C ASN A 41 -7.10 14.24 0.88
N GLU A 42 -7.18 15.56 0.72
CA GLU A 42 -6.19 16.52 1.26
C GLU A 42 -6.13 16.55 2.80
N TRP A 43 -7.19 16.12 3.48
CA TRP A 43 -7.22 15.96 4.93
C TRP A 43 -6.66 14.62 5.42
N GLY A 44 -6.21 13.77 4.50
CA GLY A 44 -5.67 12.44 4.80
C GLY A 44 -6.74 11.39 5.11
N GLU A 45 -8.00 11.69 4.83
CA GLU A 45 -9.10 10.74 4.98
C GLU A 45 -9.15 9.81 3.78
N TRP A 46 -9.51 8.55 4.03
CA TRP A 46 -9.69 7.57 2.98
C TRP A 46 -10.96 7.89 2.18
N VAL A 47 -10.87 7.86 0.85
CA VAL A 47 -12.00 8.14 -0.05
C VAL A 47 -12.32 7.00 -1.00
N MET A 48 -11.37 6.11 -1.29
CA MET A 48 -11.59 5.01 -2.23
C MET A 48 -10.64 3.83 -1.97
N PHE A 49 -11.18 2.62 -2.10
CA PHE A 49 -10.47 1.35 -2.03
C PHE A 49 -10.79 0.59 -3.30
N GLN A 50 -9.74 0.18 -4.00
CA GLN A 50 -9.89 -0.70 -5.15
C GLN A 50 -8.99 -1.91 -4.95
N MET A 51 -9.61 -3.09 -5.00
CA MET A 51 -8.91 -4.37 -5.08
C MET A 51 -9.07 -4.91 -6.50
N CYS A 52 -7.96 -5.27 -7.13
CA CYS A 52 -7.95 -5.91 -8.44
C CYS A 52 -7.31 -7.30 -8.29
N CYS A 53 -8.02 -8.32 -8.80
CA CYS A 53 -7.64 -9.72 -8.83
C CYS A 53 -7.45 -10.12 -10.29
#